data_AF-A0AA39TL17-F1
#
_entry.id   AF-A0AA39TL17-F1
#
_cell.length_a   1.000
_cell.length_b   1.000
_cell.length_c   1.000
_cell.angle_alpha   90.00
_cell.angle_beta   90.00
_cell.angle_gamma   90.00
#
_symmetry.space_group_name_H-M   'P 1'
#
loop_
_entity.id
_entity.type
_entity.pdbx_description
1 polymer ?
#
loop_
_entity_poly.entity_id
_entity_poly.type
_entity_poly.pdbx_seq_one_letter_code
_entity_poly.pdbx_strand_id
1 'polypeptide(L)'
;MHGVSLPTHEYARVAVRYIRELKVLPSERDSELIRVVKALERATRAYTAVVLRLRAQAEKEASMTSPANNRPPSPTFSTWSHTQSHAGLLAPNPSAVFRSPLVKLRRAPLLRCFVPSPDGDWLSDTSVLRCEAEMDKAGVRGLLRAGDVVWDVAVGDEANLGRMVWDGRYLIDLDYTFSVTGDLPRYLLALAFPPSYFHRVVRGGNNGAGGGPVIRVDLRPWGDEIRGNMQLLQDRVRTETPQGTYHNVVRWVHRSSFQLRARRGTRIPIPESGGLFVDPGWYGTVVVETEGTNESLRDLQERLGIGRGIQSASMRAKGADSSWGDDKMVFRILRERSRPGEIWIRAVGVKERVN
;
A
#
# COMPACT_ATOMS: atom_id res chain seq x y z
N MET A 1 17.00 -24.85 7.87
CA MET A 1 16.59 -23.43 7.81
C MET A 1 16.63 -22.86 9.23
N HIS A 2 17.81 -22.49 9.72
CA HIS A 2 17.89 -21.78 11.00
C HIS A 2 17.50 -20.32 10.75
N GLY A 3 16.43 -19.89 11.41
CA GLY A 3 16.04 -18.50 11.45
C GLY A 3 17.11 -17.68 12.15
N VAL A 4 17.93 -16.97 11.37
CA VAL A 4 18.42 -15.63 11.68
C VAL A 4 18.59 -14.95 10.32
N SER A 5 17.52 -14.31 9.82
CA SER A 5 17.72 -13.29 8.81
C SER A 5 18.63 -12.24 9.44
N LEU A 6 19.75 -11.93 8.78
CA LEU A 6 20.59 -10.79 9.14
C LEU A 6 19.67 -9.61 9.53
N PRO A 7 19.79 -9.05 10.76
CA PRO A 7 18.95 -7.94 11.18
C PRO A 7 18.97 -6.82 10.14
N THR A 8 17.86 -6.12 9.94
CA THR A 8 17.75 -5.12 8.85
C THR A 8 18.79 -4.00 8.99
N HIS A 9 19.11 -3.58 10.22
CA HIS A 9 20.15 -2.59 10.52
C HIS A 9 21.57 -3.04 10.14
N GLU A 10 21.83 -4.35 10.09
CA GLU A 10 23.15 -4.88 9.73
C GLU A 10 23.48 -4.67 8.26
N TYR A 11 22.47 -4.71 7.37
CA TYR A 11 22.67 -4.37 5.96
C TYR A 11 23.17 -2.93 5.81
N ALA A 12 22.49 -1.97 6.45
CA ALA A 12 22.90 -0.57 6.44
C ALA A 12 24.30 -0.37 7.04
N ARG A 13 24.63 -1.07 8.13
CA ARG A 13 25.96 -1.04 8.75
C ARG A 13 27.05 -1.49 7.77
N VAL A 14 26.83 -2.60 7.05
CA VAL A 14 27.76 -3.10 6.02
C VAL A 14 27.87 -2.11 4.86
N ALA A 15 26.75 -1.55 4.40
CA ALA A 15 26.72 -0.56 3.33
C ALA A 15 27.55 0.69 3.67
N VAL A 16 27.36 1.25 4.87
CA VAL A 16 28.16 2.40 5.35
C VAL A 16 29.65 2.08 5.41
N ARG A 17 30.01 0.89 5.91
CA ARG A 17 31.43 0.45 5.93
C ARG A 17 31.98 0.33 4.51
N TYR A 18 31.23 -0.27 3.59
CA TYR A 18 31.62 -0.42 2.20
C TYR A 18 31.82 0.93 1.49
N ILE A 19 30.92 1.88 1.71
CA ILE A 19 31.02 3.23 1.14
C ILE A 19 32.28 3.96 1.64
N ARG A 20 32.65 3.78 2.91
CA ARG A 20 33.91 4.32 3.44
C ARG A 20 35.11 3.67 2.76
N GLU A 21 35.07 2.36 2.54
CA GLU A 21 36.12 1.60 1.86
C GLU A 21 36.33 2.03 0.40
N LEU A 22 35.28 2.51 -0.28
CA LEU A 22 35.39 3.02 -1.64
C LEU A 22 36.28 4.27 -1.74
N LYS A 23 36.52 4.98 -0.64
CA LYS A 23 37.45 6.13 -0.58
C LYS A 23 38.92 5.71 -0.45
N VAL A 24 39.18 4.45 -0.12
CA VAL A 24 40.53 3.86 -0.04
C VAL A 24 40.98 3.40 -1.43
N LEU A 25 42.30 3.42 -1.66
CA LEU A 25 42.91 2.95 -2.91
C LEU A 25 42.51 1.50 -3.19
N PRO A 26 42.15 1.12 -4.43
CA PRO A 26 41.66 -0.22 -4.76
C PRO A 26 42.55 -1.39 -4.30
N SER A 27 43.87 -1.20 -4.26
CA SER A 27 44.86 -2.20 -3.82
C SER A 27 44.86 -2.46 -2.32
N GLU A 28 44.34 -1.53 -1.51
CA GLU A 28 44.36 -1.58 -0.05
C GLU A 28 42.99 -1.91 0.54
N ARG A 29 41.96 -2.06 -0.30
CA ARG A 29 40.59 -2.32 0.15
C ARG A 29 40.46 -3.69 0.80
N ASP A 30 39.67 -3.74 1.87
CA ASP A 30 39.29 -4.97 2.57
C ASP A 30 38.56 -5.95 1.62
N SER A 31 39.31 -6.95 1.16
CA SER A 31 38.80 -7.97 0.24
C SER A 31 37.66 -8.81 0.84
N GLU A 32 37.63 -8.95 2.17
CA GLU A 32 36.60 -9.71 2.85
C GLU A 32 35.30 -8.92 2.91
N LEU A 33 35.36 -7.62 3.16
CA LEU A 33 34.20 -6.72 3.05
C LEU A 33 33.56 -6.76 1.65
N ILE A 34 34.37 -6.76 0.60
CA ILE A 34 33.89 -6.88 -0.79
C ILE A 34 33.16 -8.21 -1.01
N ARG A 35 33.66 -9.31 -0.45
CA ARG A 35 33.00 -10.62 -0.51
C ARG A 35 31.67 -10.63 0.23
N VAL A 36 31.62 -10.01 1.41
CA VAL A 36 30.38 -9.86 2.20
C VAL A 36 29.33 -9.08 1.41
N VAL A 37 29.69 -7.94 0.82
CA VAL A 37 28.76 -7.14 -0.02
C VAL A 37 28.19 -7.98 -1.17
N LYS A 38 29.04 -8.68 -1.93
CA LYS A 38 28.60 -9.60 -3.00
C LYS A 38 27.73 -10.75 -2.49
N ALA A 39 27.92 -11.18 -1.25
CA ALA A 39 27.08 -12.21 -0.63
C ALA A 39 25.69 -11.63 -0.27
N LEU A 40 25.63 -10.40 0.26
CA LEU A 40 24.37 -9.71 0.57
C LEU A 40 23.54 -9.45 -0.69
N GLU A 41 24.16 -8.95 -1.76
CA GLU A 41 23.51 -8.78 -3.07
C GLU A 41 22.88 -10.08 -3.58
N ARG A 42 23.63 -11.19 -3.51
CA ARG A 42 23.15 -12.52 -3.92
C ARG A 42 22.01 -13.00 -3.02
N ALA A 43 22.10 -12.77 -1.71
CA ALA A 43 21.08 -13.15 -0.76
C ALA A 43 19.77 -12.38 -0.96
N THR A 44 19.81 -11.06 -1.20
CA THR A 44 18.62 -10.26 -1.48
C THR A 44 17.97 -10.64 -2.81
N ARG A 45 18.76 -10.94 -3.85
CA ARG A 45 18.25 -11.47 -5.12
C ARG A 45 17.54 -12.82 -4.93
N ALA A 46 18.16 -13.75 -4.20
CA ALA A 46 17.56 -15.04 -3.89
C ALA A 46 16.26 -14.90 -3.08
N TYR A 47 16.25 -14.02 -2.07
CA TYR A 47 15.05 -13.71 -1.29
C TYR A 47 13.90 -13.22 -2.18
N THR A 48 14.16 -12.22 -3.02
CA THR A 48 13.18 -11.64 -3.94
C THR A 48 12.62 -12.68 -4.91
N ALA A 49 13.49 -13.51 -5.49
CA ALA A 49 13.07 -14.61 -6.36
C ALA A 49 12.17 -15.62 -5.65
N VAL A 50 12.50 -15.98 -4.41
CA VAL A 50 11.68 -16.90 -3.60
C VAL A 50 10.32 -16.28 -3.28
N VAL A 51 10.27 -15.03 -2.81
CA VAL A 51 9.01 -14.35 -2.47
C VAL A 51 8.05 -14.31 -3.67
N LEU A 52 8.55 -13.94 -4.84
CA LEU A 52 7.71 -13.84 -6.04
C LEU A 52 7.26 -15.19 -6.59
N ARG A 53 8.10 -16.23 -6.52
CA ARG A 53 7.70 -17.60 -6.87
C ARG A 53 6.66 -18.16 -5.91
N LEU A 54 6.82 -17.92 -4.61
CA LEU A 54 5.82 -18.28 -3.60
C LEU A 54 4.48 -17.58 -3.85
N ARG A 55 4.48 -16.31 -4.26
CA ARG A 55 3.26 -15.63 -4.69
C ARG A 55 2.62 -16.29 -5.90
N ALA A 56 3.41 -16.54 -6.95
CA ALA A 56 2.88 -17.19 -8.16
C ALA A 56 2.26 -18.56 -7.85
N GLN A 57 2.89 -19.34 -6.96
CA GLN A 57 2.32 -20.60 -6.47
C GLN A 57 1.01 -20.40 -5.72
N ALA A 58 0.98 -19.48 -4.75
CA ALA A 58 -0.20 -19.18 -3.94
C ALA A 58 -1.41 -18.77 -4.79
N GLU A 59 -1.18 -17.95 -5.81
CA GLU A 59 -2.24 -17.49 -6.72
C GLU A 59 -2.73 -18.61 -7.63
N LYS A 60 -1.83 -19.46 -8.12
CA LYS A 60 -2.20 -20.64 -8.91
C LYS A 60 -3.08 -21.59 -8.08
N GLU A 61 -2.69 -21.88 -6.85
CA GLU A 61 -3.48 -22.72 -5.93
C GLU A 61 -4.85 -22.09 -5.61
N ALA A 62 -4.91 -20.77 -5.38
CA ALA A 62 -6.17 -20.05 -5.15
C ALA A 62 -7.11 -20.09 -6.37
N SER A 63 -6.55 -20.03 -7.58
CA SER A 63 -7.34 -20.16 -8.82
C SER A 63 -7.91 -21.57 -9.01
N MET A 64 -7.16 -22.60 -8.63
CA MET A 64 -7.59 -24.01 -8.71
C MET A 64 -8.62 -24.39 -7.65
N THR A 65 -8.51 -23.79 -6.45
CA THR A 65 -9.43 -24.02 -5.32
C THR A 65 -10.73 -23.22 -5.46
N SER A 66 -10.88 -22.41 -6.51
CA SER A 66 -12.10 -21.67 -6.80
C SER A 66 -13.02 -22.41 -7.79
N PRO A 67 -13.80 -23.42 -7.33
CA PRO A 67 -15.13 -23.67 -7.87
C PRO A 67 -16.20 -23.41 -6.79
N ALA A 68 -17.12 -22.48 -7.07
CA ALA A 68 -18.50 -22.48 -6.59
C ALA A 68 -18.81 -22.34 -5.07
N ASN A 69 -18.02 -21.64 -4.24
CA ASN A 69 -18.47 -21.35 -2.86
C ASN A 69 -18.32 -19.88 -2.43
N ASN A 70 -19.37 -19.09 -2.70
CA ASN A 70 -19.60 -17.73 -2.23
C ASN A 70 -20.00 -17.67 -0.73
N ARG A 71 -19.20 -18.26 0.16
CA ARG A 71 -19.39 -18.04 1.61
C ARG A 71 -18.18 -17.33 2.22
N PRO A 72 -18.36 -16.20 2.92
CA PRO A 72 -17.27 -15.55 3.62
C PRO A 72 -16.72 -16.48 4.72
N PRO A 73 -15.40 -16.60 4.89
CA PRO A 73 -14.85 -17.34 6.02
C PRO A 73 -15.15 -16.57 7.33
N SER A 74 -15.83 -17.22 8.26
CA SER A 74 -16.03 -16.72 9.62
C SER A 74 -14.68 -16.57 10.35
N PRO A 75 -14.52 -15.60 11.26
CA PRO A 75 -13.28 -15.45 12.01
C PRO A 75 -13.28 -16.49 13.13
N THR A 76 -12.42 -17.48 13.03
CA THR A 76 -12.06 -18.30 14.21
C THR A 76 -10.57 -18.13 14.44
N PHE A 77 -10.24 -17.12 15.24
CA PHE A 77 -8.99 -17.11 15.99
C PHE A 77 -9.24 -17.89 17.29
N SER A 78 -8.48 -18.96 17.49
CA SER A 78 -8.01 -19.33 18.82
C SER A 78 -6.61 -19.92 18.70
N THR A 79 -5.68 -19.16 19.26
CA THR A 79 -4.34 -19.59 19.63
C THR A 79 -4.48 -20.41 20.92
N TRP A 80 -3.74 -21.52 21.01
CA TRP A 80 -3.66 -22.50 22.11
C TRP A 80 -4.62 -23.71 22.07
N SER A 81 -4.04 -24.89 21.80
CA SER A 81 -4.30 -26.09 22.59
C SER A 81 -3.12 -27.06 22.52
N HIS A 82 -2.90 -27.74 23.64
CA HIS A 82 -1.82 -28.65 23.97
C HIS A 82 -1.86 -29.98 23.18
N THR A 83 -0.70 -30.61 23.14
CA THR A 83 -0.44 -32.04 22.89
C THR A 83 -1.54 -32.99 23.38
N GLN A 84 -2.11 -33.78 22.47
CA GLN A 84 -2.47 -35.17 22.76
C GLN A 84 -2.58 -35.99 21.47
N SER A 85 -1.81 -37.08 21.43
CA SER A 85 -1.74 -38.08 20.38
C SER A 85 -2.94 -39.03 20.45
N HIS A 86 -3.65 -39.22 19.34
CA HIS A 86 -4.31 -40.49 19.03
C HIS A 86 -4.37 -40.70 17.51
N ALA A 87 -3.96 -41.91 17.09
CA ALA A 87 -4.03 -42.41 15.73
C ALA A 87 -5.49 -42.69 15.33
N GLY A 88 -5.86 -42.39 14.08
CA GLY A 88 -7.15 -42.79 13.52
C GLY A 88 -7.49 -42.13 12.17
N LEU A 89 -7.31 -42.91 11.11
CA LEU A 89 -8.07 -42.94 9.85
C LEU A 89 -8.01 -41.74 8.88
N LEU A 90 -7.70 -42.10 7.62
CA LEU A 90 -7.61 -41.27 6.42
C LEU A 90 -8.95 -40.60 6.08
N ALA A 91 -9.12 -39.35 6.50
CA ALA A 91 -10.03 -38.41 5.86
C ALA A 91 -9.24 -37.64 4.78
N PRO A 92 -9.79 -37.38 3.58
CA PRO A 92 -9.15 -36.49 2.63
C PRO A 92 -9.10 -35.09 3.24
N ASN A 93 -7.89 -34.67 3.62
CA ASN A 93 -7.65 -33.39 4.26
C ASN A 93 -8.22 -32.28 3.35
N PRO A 94 -9.13 -31.40 3.82
CA PRO A 94 -9.62 -30.31 3.01
C PRO A 94 -8.42 -29.45 2.62
N SER A 95 -8.08 -29.49 1.33
CA SER A 95 -7.07 -28.70 0.61
C SER A 95 -6.24 -27.79 1.53
N ALA A 96 -4.99 -28.16 1.80
CA ALA A 96 -4.07 -27.31 2.53
C ALA A 96 -3.99 -25.94 1.84
N VAL A 97 -4.72 -24.96 2.35
CA VAL A 97 -4.70 -23.59 1.83
C VAL A 97 -3.27 -23.09 1.93
N PHE A 98 -2.70 -22.61 0.82
CA PHE A 98 -1.35 -22.06 0.79
C PHE A 98 -1.12 -21.10 1.96
N ARG A 99 -0.09 -21.37 2.77
CA ARG A 99 0.32 -20.49 3.88
C ARG A 99 1.82 -20.29 3.81
N SER A 100 2.23 -19.03 3.67
CA SER A 100 3.62 -18.62 3.77
C SER A 100 3.73 -17.44 4.75
N PRO A 101 4.75 -17.41 5.63
CA PRO A 101 5.01 -16.22 6.44
C PRO A 101 5.51 -15.05 5.59
N LEU A 102 6.02 -15.31 4.38
CA LEU A 102 6.60 -14.30 3.48
C LEU A 102 5.58 -13.72 2.50
N VAL A 103 4.51 -14.45 2.19
CA VAL A 103 3.53 -14.06 1.18
C VAL A 103 2.12 -14.18 1.73
N LYS A 104 1.36 -13.08 1.60
CA LYS A 104 -0.08 -13.06 1.83
C LYS A 104 -0.76 -12.64 0.53
N LEU A 105 -1.72 -13.44 0.07
CA LEU A 105 -2.52 -13.09 -1.10
C LEU A 105 -3.22 -11.74 -0.88
N ARG A 106 -3.42 -10.99 -1.98
CA ARG A 106 -4.05 -9.67 -1.98
C ARG A 106 -3.32 -8.63 -1.11
N ARG A 107 -2.02 -8.83 -0.89
CA ARG A 107 -1.10 -7.83 -0.33
C ARG A 107 0.12 -7.67 -1.21
N ALA A 108 0.70 -6.47 -1.18
CA ALA A 108 1.98 -6.20 -1.81
C ALA A 108 3.07 -7.09 -1.17
N PRO A 109 3.95 -7.73 -1.96
CA PRO A 109 5.18 -8.29 -1.42
C PRO A 109 6.12 -7.16 -1.02
N LEU A 110 6.93 -7.39 0.01
CA LEU A 110 8.08 -6.55 0.33
C LEU A 110 9.34 -7.25 -0.19
N LEU A 111 9.78 -6.84 -1.37
CA LEU A 111 10.97 -7.35 -2.03
C LEU A 111 12.22 -6.63 -1.52
N ARG A 112 13.39 -7.23 -1.70
CA ARG A 112 14.66 -6.67 -1.21
C ARG A 112 15.69 -6.58 -2.33
N CYS A 113 16.41 -5.48 -2.35
CA CYS A 113 17.70 -5.32 -3.03
C CYS A 113 18.71 -4.75 -2.03
N PHE A 114 20.00 -4.86 -2.36
CA PHE A 114 21.07 -4.29 -1.56
C PHE A 114 21.96 -3.47 -2.48
N VAL A 115 21.80 -2.15 -2.45
CA VAL A 115 22.50 -1.21 -3.33
C VAL A 115 23.12 -0.09 -2.50
N PRO A 116 24.35 -0.25 -2.01
CA PRO A 116 25.04 0.85 -1.34
C PRO A 116 25.19 2.06 -2.28
N SER A 117 24.65 3.21 -1.89
CA SER A 117 24.75 4.48 -2.63
C SER A 117 25.95 5.30 -2.11
N PRO A 118 27.07 5.38 -2.86
CA PRO A 118 28.27 6.11 -2.42
C PRO A 118 28.05 7.62 -2.31
N ASP A 119 27.10 8.15 -3.08
CA ASP A 119 26.75 9.57 -3.10
C ASP A 119 25.79 9.93 -1.95
N GLY A 120 25.35 8.95 -1.16
CA GLY A 120 24.45 9.12 -0.01
C GLY A 120 22.99 9.35 -0.39
N ASP A 121 22.71 9.75 -1.63
CA ASP A 121 21.37 9.87 -2.16
C ASP A 121 20.88 8.53 -2.74
N TRP A 122 20.07 7.82 -1.95
CA TRP A 122 19.49 6.54 -2.33
C TRP A 122 18.39 6.66 -3.39
N LEU A 123 17.86 7.87 -3.60
CA LEU A 123 16.85 8.18 -4.63
C LEU A 123 17.45 8.80 -5.90
N SER A 124 18.77 8.93 -5.98
CA SER A 124 19.43 9.31 -7.23
C SER A 124 19.09 8.33 -8.36
N ASP A 125 18.97 8.84 -9.60
CA ASP A 125 18.69 8.02 -10.79
C ASP A 125 19.62 6.80 -10.90
N THR A 126 20.90 6.99 -10.55
CA THR A 126 21.89 5.91 -10.55
C THR A 126 21.55 4.80 -9.55
N SER A 127 21.09 5.17 -8.35
CA SER A 127 20.72 4.21 -7.30
C SER A 127 19.46 3.45 -7.66
N VAL A 128 18.44 4.15 -8.19
CA VAL A 128 17.20 3.53 -8.66
C VAL A 128 17.46 2.54 -9.79
N LEU A 129 18.24 2.93 -10.81
CA LEU A 129 18.61 2.04 -11.92
C LEU A 129 19.39 0.81 -11.46
N ARG A 130 20.25 0.94 -10.43
CA ARG A 130 20.95 -0.20 -9.83
C ARG A 130 19.98 -1.13 -9.08
N CYS A 131 19.00 -0.59 -8.38
CA CYS A 131 17.94 -1.37 -7.74
C CYS A 131 17.13 -2.16 -8.77
N GLU A 132 16.77 -1.54 -9.90
CA GLU A 132 16.13 -2.22 -11.03
C GLU A 132 17.02 -3.33 -11.61
N ALA A 133 18.32 -3.06 -11.80
CA ALA A 133 19.26 -4.06 -12.28
C ALA A 133 19.38 -5.26 -11.33
N GLU A 134 19.22 -5.08 -10.01
CA GLU A 134 19.16 -6.21 -9.07
C GLU A 134 17.89 -7.05 -9.25
N MET A 135 16.76 -6.45 -9.63
CA MET A 135 15.54 -7.20 -9.98
C MET A 135 15.72 -8.00 -11.27
N ASP A 136 16.40 -7.42 -12.27
CA ASP A 136 16.74 -8.11 -13.52
C ASP A 136 17.68 -9.28 -13.28
N LYS A 137 18.76 -9.07 -12.51
CA LYS A 137 19.71 -10.13 -12.13
C LYS A 137 19.07 -11.21 -11.25
N ALA A 138 18.01 -10.89 -10.51
CA ALA A 138 17.23 -11.90 -9.78
C ALA A 138 16.34 -12.74 -10.72
N GLY A 139 16.18 -12.34 -11.99
CA GLY A 139 15.37 -13.05 -12.98
C GLY A 139 13.88 -12.97 -12.69
N VAL A 140 13.42 -11.91 -12.03
CA VAL A 140 12.02 -11.79 -11.56
C VAL A 140 11.18 -10.79 -12.34
N ARG A 141 11.74 -10.12 -13.36
CA ARG A 141 11.04 -9.05 -14.09
C ARG A 141 9.66 -9.47 -14.61
N GLY A 142 9.54 -10.69 -15.14
CA GLY A 142 8.26 -11.25 -15.62
C GLY A 142 7.28 -11.66 -14.52
N LEU A 143 7.70 -11.67 -13.25
CA LEU A 143 6.85 -11.97 -12.10
C LEU A 143 6.43 -10.70 -11.34
N LEU A 144 7.09 -9.56 -11.57
CA LEU A 144 6.73 -8.28 -10.97
C LEU A 144 5.38 -7.79 -11.48
N ARG A 145 4.63 -7.09 -10.64
CA ARG A 145 3.36 -6.46 -10.98
C ARG A 145 3.30 -5.06 -10.41
N ALA A 146 2.56 -4.18 -11.08
CA ALA A 146 2.31 -2.83 -10.57
C ALA A 146 1.80 -2.91 -9.12
N GLY A 147 2.37 -2.08 -8.24
CA GLY A 147 2.10 -2.09 -6.79
C GLY A 147 3.04 -2.98 -5.96
N ASP A 148 3.94 -3.76 -6.56
CA ASP A 148 4.97 -4.47 -5.81
C ASP A 148 5.94 -3.47 -5.16
N VAL A 149 6.34 -3.71 -3.91
CA VAL A 149 7.20 -2.80 -3.16
C VAL A 149 8.60 -3.40 -3.07
N VAL A 150 9.59 -2.65 -3.53
CA VAL A 150 11.02 -3.00 -3.44
C VAL A 150 11.66 -2.13 -2.36
N TRP A 151 12.44 -2.74 -1.49
CA TRP A 151 13.18 -2.04 -0.46
C TRP A 151 14.68 -2.25 -0.64
N ASP A 152 15.40 -1.15 -0.85
CA ASP A 152 16.86 -1.16 -0.73
C ASP A 152 17.27 -1.19 0.74
N VAL A 153 17.65 -2.38 1.20
CA VAL A 153 18.00 -2.60 2.60
C VAL A 153 19.36 -2.01 2.97
N ALA A 154 20.14 -1.51 1.99
CA ALA A 154 21.38 -0.80 2.25
C ALA A 154 21.14 0.59 2.89
N VAL A 155 19.95 1.16 2.70
CA VAL A 155 19.57 2.48 3.25
C VAL A 155 19.24 2.41 4.74
N GLY A 156 18.68 1.28 5.19
CA GLY A 156 18.21 1.10 6.56
C GLY A 156 16.69 0.99 6.67
N ASP A 157 16.19 0.84 7.90
CA ASP A 157 14.80 0.48 8.21
C ASP A 157 14.02 1.59 8.95
N GLU A 158 14.40 2.84 8.71
CA GLU A 158 13.71 3.99 9.25
C GLU A 158 12.52 4.37 8.35
N ALA A 159 11.31 4.43 8.94
CA ALA A 159 10.07 4.73 8.23
C ALA A 159 9.95 3.92 6.91
N ASN A 160 9.89 4.60 5.76
CA ASN A 160 9.90 4.00 4.42
C ASN A 160 11.17 4.32 3.61
N LEU A 161 12.27 4.72 4.25
CA LEU A 161 13.53 4.96 3.52
C LEU A 161 13.95 3.70 2.73
N GLY A 162 14.40 3.90 1.50
CA GLY A 162 14.77 2.82 0.59
C GLY A 162 13.58 2.12 -0.08
N ARG A 163 12.32 2.44 0.26
CA ARG A 163 11.15 1.77 -0.34
C ARG A 163 10.69 2.51 -1.58
N MET A 164 10.57 1.75 -2.67
CA MET A 164 10.05 2.18 -3.96
C MET A 164 8.91 1.26 -4.38
N VAL A 165 8.03 1.74 -5.25
CA VAL A 165 6.93 0.96 -5.80
C VAL A 165 7.17 0.72 -7.28
N TRP A 166 6.95 -0.52 -7.72
CA TRP A 166 6.96 -0.88 -9.13
C TRP A 166 5.68 -0.38 -9.81
N ASP A 167 5.79 0.43 -10.86
CA ASP A 167 4.63 0.95 -11.60
C ASP A 167 4.17 0.01 -12.74
N GLY A 168 4.96 -1.04 -13.02
CA GLY A 168 4.79 -1.94 -14.15
C GLY A 168 5.95 -1.93 -15.14
N ARG A 169 6.78 -0.87 -15.11
CA ARG A 169 7.95 -0.68 -15.99
C ARG A 169 9.19 -0.26 -15.23
N TYR A 170 9.03 0.58 -14.21
CA TYR A 170 10.10 1.21 -13.45
C TYR A 170 9.80 1.19 -11.95
N LEU A 171 10.86 1.34 -11.16
CA LEU A 171 10.76 1.66 -9.74
C LEU A 171 10.59 3.16 -9.58
N ILE A 172 9.62 3.54 -8.75
CA ILE A 172 9.33 4.94 -8.47
C ILE A 172 9.26 5.16 -6.96
N ASP A 173 9.66 6.35 -6.56
CA ASP A 173 9.59 6.82 -5.18
C ASP A 173 8.14 6.99 -4.68
N LEU A 174 8.01 7.06 -3.36
CA LEU A 174 6.79 7.41 -2.64
C LEU A 174 6.46 8.91 -2.79
N ASP A 175 5.20 9.26 -2.56
CA ASP A 175 4.74 10.65 -2.56
C ASP A 175 4.81 11.23 -1.15
N TYR A 176 5.63 12.27 -0.97
CA TYR A 176 5.86 12.94 0.31
C TYR A 176 4.97 14.17 0.53
N THR A 177 4.12 14.54 -0.44
CA THR A 177 3.31 15.78 -0.40
C THR A 177 2.42 15.89 0.85
N PHE A 178 1.86 14.77 1.32
CA PHE A 178 0.93 14.71 2.46
C PHE A 178 1.43 13.79 3.58
N SER A 179 2.69 13.35 3.50
CA SER A 179 3.26 12.36 4.41
C SER A 179 4.77 12.46 4.47
N VAL A 180 5.30 12.79 5.65
CA VAL A 180 6.75 12.87 5.89
C VAL A 180 7.45 11.52 5.69
N THR A 181 6.70 10.42 5.83
CA THR A 181 7.21 9.07 5.63
C THR A 181 6.97 8.56 4.21
N GLY A 182 6.31 9.32 3.34
CA GLY A 182 5.91 8.90 2.01
C GLY A 182 4.66 8.02 2.00
N ASP A 183 3.80 8.24 1.01
CA ASP A 183 2.60 7.48 0.69
C ASP A 183 2.62 7.01 -0.78
N LEU A 184 1.55 6.36 -1.24
CA LEU A 184 1.51 5.84 -2.60
C LEU A 184 1.55 6.96 -3.64
N PRO A 185 2.35 6.80 -4.70
CA PRO A 185 2.45 7.79 -5.76
C PRO A 185 1.15 7.93 -6.55
N ARG A 186 0.93 9.15 -7.07
CA ARG A 186 -0.37 9.58 -7.63
C ARG A 186 -0.91 8.75 -8.79
N TYR A 187 -0.04 8.15 -9.59
CA TYR A 187 -0.43 7.37 -10.77
C TYR A 187 -0.79 5.92 -10.43
N LEU A 188 -0.57 5.46 -9.20
CA LEU A 188 -1.11 4.19 -8.71
C LEU A 188 -2.55 4.39 -8.26
N LEU A 189 -3.48 3.93 -9.09
CA LEU A 189 -4.90 4.05 -8.84
C LEU A 189 -5.31 3.15 -7.66
N ALA A 190 -5.58 3.76 -6.50
CA ALA A 190 -5.82 3.00 -5.27
C ALA A 190 -7.02 2.04 -5.35
N LEU A 191 -8.03 2.37 -6.16
CA LEU A 191 -9.18 1.48 -6.40
C LEU A 191 -8.80 0.17 -7.11
N ALA A 192 -7.69 0.13 -7.84
CA ALA A 192 -7.22 -1.08 -8.53
C ALA A 192 -6.62 -2.12 -7.57
N PHE A 193 -6.36 -1.72 -6.32
CA PHE A 193 -5.78 -2.56 -5.28
C PHE A 193 -6.77 -2.75 -4.13
N PRO A 194 -6.72 -3.89 -3.41
CA PRO A 194 -7.44 -4.02 -2.15
C PRO A 194 -7.10 -2.85 -1.19
N PRO A 195 -8.05 -2.32 -0.38
CA PRO A 195 -7.77 -1.23 0.59
C PRO A 195 -6.65 -1.54 1.61
N SER A 196 -6.33 -2.83 1.78
CA SER A 196 -5.29 -3.32 2.69
C SER A 196 -4.02 -3.77 1.97
N TYR A 197 -3.91 -3.58 0.65
CA TYR A 197 -2.84 -4.14 -0.16
C TYR A 197 -1.45 -3.75 0.34
N PHE A 198 -1.25 -2.47 0.67
CA PHE A 198 0.02 -1.93 1.15
C PHE A 198 0.17 -1.94 2.68
N HIS A 199 -0.79 -2.50 3.42
CA HIS A 199 -0.79 -2.45 4.88
C HIS A 199 0.43 -3.16 5.47
N ARG A 200 1.21 -2.42 6.28
CA ARG A 200 2.50 -2.81 6.91
C ARG A 200 3.67 -2.98 5.93
N VAL A 201 3.46 -2.75 4.64
CA VAL A 201 4.50 -2.80 3.61
C VAL A 201 5.01 -1.38 3.34
N VAL A 202 4.08 -0.48 2.99
CA VAL A 202 4.28 0.96 3.09
C VAL A 202 3.75 1.36 4.46
N ARG A 203 4.63 1.91 5.29
CA ARG A 203 4.29 2.36 6.65
C ARG A 203 3.60 3.72 6.53
N GLY A 204 2.38 3.83 7.05
CA GLY A 204 1.71 5.13 7.15
C GLY A 204 2.38 5.98 8.23
N GLY A 205 2.56 7.26 7.96
CA GLY A 205 3.07 8.22 8.94
C GLY A 205 2.10 8.40 10.11
N ASN A 206 2.64 8.62 11.31
CA ASN A 206 1.88 8.86 12.53
C ASN A 206 1.51 10.35 12.67
N ASN A 207 1.04 10.97 11.60
CA ASN A 207 0.76 12.42 11.56
C ASN A 207 -0.67 12.70 12.02
N GLY A 208 -0.90 12.75 13.33
CA GLY A 208 -2.12 13.29 13.92
C GLY A 208 -3.40 12.47 13.73
N ALA A 209 -4.56 13.12 13.95
CA ALA A 209 -5.87 12.49 14.07
C ALA A 209 -6.28 11.72 12.79
N GLY A 210 -6.06 10.40 12.81
CA GLY A 210 -6.50 9.45 11.78
C GLY A 210 -5.37 8.77 11.00
N GLY A 211 -4.33 8.25 11.68
CA GLY A 211 -3.13 7.60 11.14
C GLY A 211 -3.34 6.40 10.18
N GLY A 212 -3.85 6.67 8.98
CA GLY A 212 -4.00 5.71 7.88
C GLY A 212 -3.30 6.19 6.60
N PRO A 213 -3.17 5.34 5.56
CA PRO A 213 -2.46 5.69 4.33
C PRO A 213 -3.21 6.76 3.53
N VAL A 214 -2.47 7.64 2.87
CA VAL A 214 -3.01 8.55 1.86
C VAL A 214 -3.11 7.83 0.53
N ILE A 215 -4.23 8.03 -0.17
CA ILE A 215 -4.54 7.43 -1.45
C ILE A 215 -5.05 8.51 -2.42
N ARG A 216 -4.86 8.27 -3.72
CA ARG A 216 -5.50 9.05 -4.78
C ARG A 216 -6.69 8.30 -5.35
N VAL A 217 -7.88 8.88 -5.22
CA VAL A 217 -9.14 8.32 -5.71
C VAL A 217 -10.00 9.43 -6.32
N ASP A 218 -10.47 9.20 -7.54
CA ASP A 218 -11.49 10.05 -8.16
C ASP A 218 -12.90 9.62 -7.73
N LEU A 219 -13.59 10.48 -6.98
CA LEU A 219 -14.95 10.24 -6.50
C LEU A 219 -16.05 10.84 -7.40
N ARG A 220 -15.69 11.60 -8.44
CA ARG A 220 -16.65 12.19 -9.39
C ARG A 220 -17.64 11.20 -10.00
N PRO A 221 -17.32 9.90 -10.24
CA PRO A 221 -18.28 8.93 -10.74
C PRO A 221 -19.46 8.66 -9.79
N TRP A 222 -19.29 8.92 -8.50
CA TRP A 222 -20.31 8.73 -7.46
C TRP A 222 -20.80 10.05 -6.85
N GLY A 223 -20.46 11.18 -7.48
CA GLY A 223 -20.70 12.51 -6.91
C GLY A 223 -22.16 12.80 -6.57
N ASP A 224 -23.11 12.36 -7.39
CA ASP A 224 -24.54 12.58 -7.14
C ASP A 224 -25.06 11.75 -5.97
N GLU A 225 -24.63 10.49 -5.84
CA GLU A 225 -24.97 9.62 -4.70
C GLU A 225 -24.39 10.18 -3.39
N ILE A 226 -23.12 10.59 -3.42
CA ILE A 226 -22.45 11.20 -2.26
C ILE A 226 -23.14 12.52 -1.89
N ARG A 227 -23.59 13.32 -2.86
CA ARG A 227 -24.32 14.55 -2.57
C ARG A 227 -25.67 14.26 -1.91
N GLY A 228 -26.44 13.33 -2.46
CA GLY A 228 -27.76 12.98 -1.94
C GLY A 228 -27.75 12.41 -0.52
N ASN A 229 -26.66 11.75 -0.13
CA ASN A 229 -26.49 11.13 1.17
C ASN A 229 -25.75 12.01 2.20
N MET A 230 -25.43 13.26 1.87
CA MET A 230 -24.62 14.13 2.73
C MET A 230 -25.36 14.57 4.00
N GLN A 231 -24.73 14.39 5.15
CA GLN A 231 -25.27 14.80 6.46
C GLN A 231 -24.19 15.46 7.32
N LEU A 232 -24.58 16.45 8.13
CA LEU A 232 -23.76 16.99 9.21
C LEU A 232 -24.05 16.22 10.49
N LEU A 233 -23.03 15.57 11.04
CA LEU A 233 -23.15 14.71 12.21
C LEU A 233 -22.24 15.18 13.35
N GLN A 234 -22.71 14.99 14.58
CA GLN A 234 -21.90 15.16 15.77
C GLN A 234 -21.23 13.82 16.12
N ASP A 235 -19.90 13.80 16.15
CA ASP A 235 -19.09 12.63 16.44
C ASP A 235 -18.39 12.82 17.80
N ARG A 236 -18.43 11.79 18.65
CA ARG A 236 -17.78 11.78 19.96
C ARG A 236 -16.57 10.87 19.90
N VAL A 237 -15.38 11.46 19.88
CA VAL A 237 -14.12 10.72 19.79
C VAL A 237 -13.42 10.78 21.14
N ARG A 238 -12.96 9.62 21.61
CA ARG A 238 -12.10 9.54 22.80
C ARG A 238 -10.66 9.78 22.35
N THR A 239 -10.08 10.89 22.79
CA THR A 239 -8.70 11.30 22.46
C THR A 239 -7.83 11.19 23.69
N GLU A 240 -6.63 10.64 23.55
CA GLU A 240 -5.60 10.61 24.60
C GLU A 240 -4.81 11.92 24.58
N THR A 241 -4.64 12.58 25.72
CA THR A 241 -3.79 13.76 25.86
C THR A 241 -2.32 13.35 25.88
N PRO A 242 -1.38 14.27 25.60
CA PRO A 242 0.05 14.00 25.71
C PRO A 242 0.52 13.48 27.08
N GLN A 243 -0.31 13.65 28.12
CA GLN A 243 -0.07 13.17 29.49
C GLN A 243 -0.72 11.81 29.79
N GLY A 244 -1.35 11.15 28.81
CA GLY A 244 -1.98 9.83 28.96
C GLY A 244 -3.43 9.85 29.46
N THR A 245 -4.04 11.03 29.63
CA THR A 245 -5.44 11.17 30.08
C THR A 245 -6.40 11.13 28.89
N TYR A 246 -7.48 10.35 28.98
CA TYR A 246 -8.47 10.28 27.91
C TYR A 246 -9.58 11.31 28.11
N HIS A 247 -9.84 12.12 27.07
CA HIS A 247 -10.97 13.05 27.03
C HIS A 247 -11.91 12.72 25.87
N ASN A 248 -13.21 12.90 26.10
CA ASN A 248 -14.20 12.83 25.03
C ASN A 248 -14.26 14.19 24.34
N VAL A 249 -13.87 14.23 23.08
CA VAL A 249 -13.94 15.40 22.23
C VAL A 249 -15.13 15.25 21.30
N VAL A 250 -16.00 16.26 21.31
CA VAL A 250 -17.08 16.38 20.34
C VAL A 250 -16.52 17.08 19.11
N ARG A 251 -16.68 16.48 17.93
CA ARG A 251 -16.37 17.12 16.65
C ARG A 251 -17.58 17.05 15.73
N TRP A 252 -17.75 18.06 14.89
CA TRP A 252 -18.71 18.03 13.81
C TRP A 252 -18.04 17.50 12.56
N VAL A 253 -18.72 16.61 11.83
CA VAL A 253 -18.23 16.02 10.58
C VAL A 253 -19.31 16.00 9.53
N HIS A 254 -18.94 16.33 8.29
CA HIS A 254 -19.77 16.02 7.14
C HIS A 254 -19.50 14.58 6.73
N ARG A 255 -20.53 13.75 6.69
CA ARG A 255 -20.46 12.34 6.34
C ARG A 255 -21.43 12.05 5.20
N SER A 256 -20.96 11.25 4.26
CA SER A 256 -21.78 10.68 3.20
C SER A 256 -21.30 9.27 2.86
N SER A 257 -22.02 8.56 2.00
CA SER A 257 -21.60 7.25 1.52
C SER A 257 -22.08 6.97 0.10
N PHE A 258 -21.42 6.04 -0.56
CA PHE A 258 -21.82 5.51 -1.86
C PHE A 258 -21.58 4.00 -1.97
N GLN A 259 -22.22 3.37 -2.95
CA GLN A 259 -22.16 1.93 -3.15
C GLN A 259 -21.26 1.54 -4.33
N LEU A 260 -20.26 0.70 -4.05
CA LEU A 260 -19.47 0.01 -5.06
C LEU A 260 -20.03 -1.41 -5.25
N ARG A 261 -20.94 -1.54 -6.21
CA ARG A 261 -21.57 -2.83 -6.55
C ARG A 261 -21.34 -3.17 -8.00
N ALA A 262 -20.62 -4.26 -8.25
CA ALA A 262 -20.54 -4.82 -9.59
C ALA A 262 -21.86 -5.52 -9.96
N ARG A 263 -22.30 -5.38 -11.22
CA ARG A 263 -23.38 -6.24 -11.74
C ARG A 263 -22.88 -7.68 -11.78
N ARG A 264 -23.78 -8.66 -11.62
CA ARG A 264 -23.42 -10.09 -11.62
C ARG A 264 -22.55 -10.42 -12.84
N GLY A 265 -21.37 -11.00 -12.59
CA GLY A 265 -20.40 -11.39 -13.63
C GLY A 265 -19.59 -10.25 -14.26
N THR A 266 -19.76 -9.00 -13.80
CA THR A 266 -19.01 -7.84 -14.31
C THR A 266 -18.03 -7.31 -13.26
N ARG A 267 -17.14 -6.41 -13.67
CA ARG A 267 -16.27 -5.62 -12.78
C ARG A 267 -16.56 -4.15 -12.99
N ILE A 268 -16.36 -3.33 -11.95
CA ILE A 268 -16.54 -1.88 -12.05
C ILE A 268 -15.28 -1.30 -12.71
N PRO A 269 -15.35 -0.67 -13.89
CA PRO A 269 -14.19 -0.05 -14.51
C PRO A 269 -13.76 1.19 -13.72
N ILE A 270 -12.45 1.43 -13.63
CA ILE A 270 -11.93 2.71 -13.14
C ILE A 270 -11.92 3.67 -14.33
N PRO A 271 -12.62 4.81 -14.28
CA PRO A 271 -12.63 5.76 -15.39
C PRO A 271 -11.22 6.20 -15.78
N GLU A 272 -11.01 6.46 -17.07
CA GLU A 272 -9.76 7.04 -17.61
C GLU A 272 -8.49 6.21 -17.33
N SER A 273 -8.64 4.96 -16.87
CA SER A 273 -7.53 4.10 -16.44
C SER A 273 -6.96 3.16 -17.52
N GLY A 274 -7.47 3.23 -18.75
CA GLY A 274 -7.02 2.36 -19.84
C GLY A 274 -7.37 0.87 -19.67
N GLY A 275 -8.40 0.54 -18.87
CA GLY A 275 -8.89 -0.83 -18.70
C GLY A 275 -8.66 -1.45 -17.33
N LEU A 276 -8.29 -0.66 -16.31
CA LEU A 276 -8.25 -1.13 -14.93
C LEU A 276 -9.66 -1.18 -14.32
N PHE A 277 -9.81 -2.03 -13.32
CA PHE A 277 -11.07 -2.26 -12.64
C PHE A 277 -10.90 -2.13 -11.14
N VAL A 278 -11.96 -1.70 -10.46
CA VAL A 278 -12.01 -1.64 -9.00
C VAL A 278 -11.83 -3.05 -8.44
N ASP A 279 -10.90 -3.20 -7.50
CA ASP A 279 -10.66 -4.45 -6.78
C ASP A 279 -11.90 -4.82 -5.95
N PRO A 280 -12.34 -6.08 -5.93
CA PRO A 280 -13.49 -6.52 -5.15
C PRO A 280 -13.40 -6.24 -3.64
N GLY A 281 -12.21 -5.96 -3.11
CA GLY A 281 -12.02 -5.53 -1.72
C GLY A 281 -12.63 -4.17 -1.39
N TRP A 282 -12.97 -3.38 -2.41
CA TRP A 282 -13.73 -2.14 -2.27
C TRP A 282 -15.24 -2.32 -2.39
N TYR A 283 -15.73 -3.49 -2.80
CA TYR A 283 -17.16 -3.69 -3.03
C TYR A 283 -17.94 -3.61 -1.70
N GLY A 284 -19.10 -2.95 -1.75
CA GLY A 284 -19.90 -2.61 -0.58
C GLY A 284 -20.07 -1.10 -0.44
N THR A 285 -20.07 -0.63 0.80
CA THR A 285 -20.25 0.79 1.13
C THR A 285 -18.89 1.47 1.26
N VAL A 286 -18.72 2.62 0.62
CA VAL A 286 -17.60 3.53 0.92
C VAL A 286 -18.17 4.75 1.62
N VAL A 287 -17.70 5.01 2.83
CA VAL A 287 -18.10 6.16 3.64
C VAL A 287 -17.05 7.24 3.49
N VAL A 288 -17.49 8.45 3.14
CA VAL A 288 -16.64 9.62 2.91
C VAL A 288 -16.90 10.64 3.99
N GLU A 289 -15.85 11.15 4.62
CA GLU A 289 -15.94 12.18 5.64
C GLU A 289 -15.04 13.37 5.36
N THR A 290 -15.45 14.53 5.86
CA THR A 290 -14.64 15.74 5.97
C THR A 290 -15.01 16.50 7.25
N GLU A 291 -14.21 17.48 7.64
CA GLU A 291 -14.47 18.32 8.81
C GLU A 291 -15.84 19.02 8.68
N GLY A 292 -16.56 19.22 9.78
CA GLY A 292 -17.91 19.80 9.80
C GLY A 292 -17.99 21.30 9.53
N THR A 293 -16.97 21.89 8.89
CA THR A 293 -16.95 23.31 8.51
C THR A 293 -17.51 23.50 7.10
N ASN A 294 -18.05 24.68 6.81
CA ASN A 294 -18.60 25.01 5.49
C ASN A 294 -17.51 24.99 4.40
N GLU A 295 -16.28 25.35 4.73
CA GLU A 295 -15.13 25.31 3.81
C GLU A 295 -14.80 23.87 3.42
N SER A 296 -14.85 22.95 4.38
CA SER A 296 -14.59 21.54 4.19
C SER A 296 -15.71 20.86 3.40
N LEU A 297 -16.96 21.25 3.63
CA LEU A 297 -18.09 20.82 2.81
C LEU A 297 -17.93 21.29 1.36
N ARG A 298 -17.58 22.57 1.15
CA ARG A 298 -17.35 23.13 -0.18
C ARG A 298 -16.19 22.45 -0.88
N ASP A 299 -15.08 22.21 -0.19
CA ASP A 299 -13.94 21.46 -0.76
C ASP A 299 -14.38 20.05 -1.19
N LEU A 300 -15.15 19.33 -0.36
CA LEU A 300 -15.68 18.03 -0.73
C LEU A 300 -16.62 18.12 -1.95
N GLN A 301 -17.51 19.11 -2.00
CA GLN A 301 -18.39 19.32 -3.15
C GLN A 301 -17.61 19.62 -4.43
N GLU A 302 -16.53 20.40 -4.32
CA GLU A 302 -15.59 20.60 -5.41
C GLU A 302 -14.99 19.26 -5.83
N ARG A 303 -14.42 18.43 -4.94
CA ARG A 303 -13.86 17.11 -5.30
C ARG A 303 -14.81 16.19 -6.07
N LEU A 304 -16.12 16.33 -5.83
CA LEU A 304 -17.18 15.57 -6.49
C LEU A 304 -17.60 16.13 -7.86
N GLY A 305 -17.03 17.26 -8.29
CA GLY A 305 -17.35 17.91 -9.58
C GLY A 305 -18.62 18.75 -9.56
N ILE A 306 -19.09 19.18 -8.38
CA ILE A 306 -20.44 19.76 -8.21
C ILE A 306 -20.47 21.26 -8.54
N GLY A 307 -19.35 21.96 -8.40
CA GLY A 307 -19.24 23.42 -8.62
C GLY A 307 -19.03 23.87 -10.08
N ARG A 308 -18.86 22.93 -11.03
CA ARG A 308 -18.71 23.25 -12.46
C ARG A 308 -19.91 22.64 -13.18
N GLY A 309 -20.80 23.50 -13.67
CA GLY A 309 -22.10 23.13 -14.25
C GLY A 309 -22.08 21.86 -15.09
N ILE A 310 -23.08 21.00 -14.85
CA ILE A 310 -23.43 19.73 -15.51
C ILE A 310 -22.65 19.48 -16.80
N GLN A 311 -21.45 18.91 -16.68
CA GLN A 311 -20.81 18.25 -17.82
C GLN A 311 -21.23 16.79 -17.76
N SER A 312 -22.12 16.43 -18.68
CA SER A 312 -22.59 15.06 -18.94
C SER A 312 -21.44 14.04 -18.88
N ALA A 313 -21.72 12.84 -18.37
CA ALA A 313 -20.79 11.71 -18.38
C ALA A 313 -20.19 11.41 -19.77
N SER A 314 -20.87 11.86 -20.85
CA SER A 314 -20.42 11.78 -22.24
C SER A 314 -19.28 12.76 -22.59
N MET A 315 -19.21 13.94 -21.97
CA MET A 315 -18.12 14.91 -22.18
C MET A 315 -16.89 14.67 -21.29
N ARG A 316 -17.01 13.90 -20.20
CA ARG A 316 -15.85 13.45 -19.40
C ARG A 316 -14.89 12.54 -20.18
N ALA A 317 -15.34 11.93 -21.29
CA ALA A 317 -14.54 11.02 -22.11
C ALA A 317 -13.58 11.72 -23.09
N LYS A 318 -13.67 13.05 -23.26
CA LYS A 318 -12.77 13.83 -24.13
C LYS A 318 -11.93 14.79 -23.29
N GLY A 319 -10.77 14.30 -22.85
CA GLY A 319 -9.72 15.11 -22.23
C GLY A 319 -10.14 15.66 -20.87
N ALA A 320 -9.78 14.94 -19.81
CA ALA A 320 -9.80 15.47 -18.46
C ALA A 320 -9.15 16.86 -18.47
N ASP A 321 -9.94 17.86 -18.13
CA ASP A 321 -9.52 19.23 -17.93
C ASP A 321 -8.27 19.21 -17.03
N SER A 322 -7.09 19.49 -17.60
CA SER A 322 -5.80 19.49 -16.90
C SER A 322 -5.73 20.51 -15.75
N SER A 323 -6.82 21.27 -15.55
CA SER A 323 -7.11 22.17 -14.45
C SER A 323 -7.61 21.46 -13.18
N TRP A 324 -8.05 20.19 -13.23
CA TRP A 324 -8.49 19.48 -12.02
C TRP A 324 -7.28 19.07 -11.18
N GLY A 325 -6.90 19.94 -10.24
CA GLY A 325 -5.72 19.74 -9.41
C GLY A 325 -5.72 18.37 -8.71
N ASP A 326 -4.60 17.67 -8.80
CA ASP A 326 -4.33 16.36 -8.17
C ASP A 326 -4.74 16.30 -6.69
N ASP A 327 -4.76 17.45 -6.01
CA ASP A 327 -5.18 17.62 -4.63
C ASP A 327 -6.61 17.18 -4.36
N LYS A 328 -7.49 17.32 -5.36
CA LYS A 328 -8.91 16.98 -5.22
C LYS A 328 -9.15 15.47 -5.16
N MET A 329 -8.16 14.66 -5.55
CA MET A 329 -8.23 13.20 -5.45
C MET A 329 -7.61 12.65 -4.16
N VAL A 330 -7.14 13.49 -3.25
CA VAL A 330 -6.41 13.06 -2.05
C VAL A 330 -7.37 12.68 -0.91
N PHE A 331 -7.33 11.41 -0.51
CA PHE A 331 -8.10 10.89 0.61
C PHE A 331 -7.23 10.04 1.52
N ARG A 332 -7.62 9.89 2.78
CA ARG A 332 -6.97 9.00 3.76
C ARG A 332 -7.91 7.86 4.11
N ILE A 333 -7.42 6.62 4.11
CA ILE A 333 -8.20 5.48 4.59
C ILE A 333 -8.23 5.49 6.12
N LEU A 334 -9.42 5.52 6.72
CA LEU A 334 -9.61 5.40 8.17
C LEU A 334 -9.69 3.92 8.55
N ARG A 335 -8.52 3.31 8.82
CA ARG A 335 -8.40 1.86 9.00
C ARG A 335 -9.15 1.37 10.24
N GLU A 336 -9.11 2.14 11.31
CA GLU A 336 -9.73 1.87 12.60
C GLU A 336 -11.27 1.84 12.54
N ARG A 337 -11.86 2.42 11.49
CA ARG A 337 -13.30 2.42 11.23
C ARG A 337 -13.71 1.49 10.10
N SER A 338 -12.77 1.17 9.22
CA SER A 338 -13.01 0.31 8.05
C SER A 338 -13.13 -1.16 8.45
N ARG A 339 -14.04 -1.86 7.77
CA ARG A 339 -14.29 -3.30 7.91
C ARG A 339 -14.65 -3.91 6.54
N PRO A 340 -14.57 -5.24 6.35
CA PRO A 340 -14.97 -5.86 5.08
C PRO A 340 -16.38 -5.43 4.67
N GLY A 341 -16.53 -4.94 3.43
CA GLY A 341 -17.80 -4.42 2.91
C GLY A 341 -18.14 -2.98 3.30
N GLU A 342 -17.34 -2.32 4.15
CA GLU A 342 -17.52 -0.92 4.54
C GLU A 342 -16.16 -0.22 4.74
N ILE A 343 -15.74 0.58 3.76
CA ILE A 343 -14.45 1.27 3.78
C ILE A 343 -14.66 2.74 4.09
N TRP A 344 -13.93 3.26 5.07
CA TRP A 344 -14.01 4.65 5.49
C TRP A 344 -12.84 5.44 4.93
N ILE A 345 -13.13 6.57 4.29
CA ILE A 345 -12.14 7.50 3.77
C ILE A 345 -12.44 8.94 4.23
N ARG A 346 -11.39 9.73 4.45
CA ARG A 346 -11.47 11.15 4.82
C ARG A 346 -10.79 12.01 3.77
N ALA A 347 -11.40 13.13 3.41
CA ALA A 347 -10.74 14.13 2.56
C ALA A 347 -9.50 14.70 3.28
N VAL A 348 -8.38 14.80 2.56
CA VAL A 348 -7.15 15.42 3.06
C VAL A 348 -7.06 16.84 2.52
N GLY A 349 -7.03 17.82 3.42
CA GLY A 349 -6.98 19.23 3.06
C GLY A 349 -5.57 19.71 2.76
N VAL A 350 -5.46 20.87 2.09
CA VAL A 350 -4.16 21.54 1.81
C VAL A 350 -3.40 21.85 3.11
N LYS A 351 -4.12 22.12 4.20
CA LYS A 351 -3.53 22.35 5.54
C LYS A 351 -2.75 21.15 6.09
N GLU A 352 -2.97 19.95 5.55
CA GLU A 352 -2.29 18.72 5.95
C GLU A 352 -1.09 18.38 5.06
N ARG A 353 -0.76 19.24 4.08
CA ARG A 353 0.47 19.09 3.31
C ARG A 353 1.68 19.19 4.23
N VAL A 354 2.69 18.40 3.91
CA VAL A 354 4.01 18.54 4.50
C VAL A 354 4.66 19.75 3.85
N ASN A 355 5.15 20.68 4.66
CA ASN A 355 5.88 21.87 4.20
C ASN A 355 7.32 21.52 3.83
#